data_AF-A0A9P1J0P0-F1
#
_entry.id   AF-A0A9P1J0P0-F1
#
_cell.length_a   1.000
_cell.length_b   1.000
_cell.length_c   1.000
_cell.angle_alpha   90.00
_cell.angle_beta   90.00
_cell.angle_gamma   90.00
#
_symmetry.space_group_name_H-M   'P 1'
#
loop_
_entity.id
_entity.type
_entity.pdbx_description
1 polymer ?
#
loop_
_entity_poly.entity_id
_entity_poly.type
_entity_poly.pdbx_seq_one_letter_code
_entity_poly.pdbx_strand_id
1 'polypeptide(L)'
;MSIFFTSMWPYLLQLDPNAKLSFFGIVLASFSVGQAIGSPIIGYWSEKSRKFKLPIATGILIGFGCGNLSALRAYVSACSTEQDRNKAISYSFGSFSSGMLSGPILQSIFAMTFGEHTYLKLLDAYTTPAFFLSSAFSITVILVFYFFDDDSFAGVISETDESKVELPQFDKLPAFLCIFLWFIIQLVFVEQESLSTVLTIAMYDWTSNQAIIYNGYIETLSCFITVSTYVVLGSTRIGEINKRFNILVGLGLFASYFIVLLPWPVYSGKLDYNPNVTDGACTYSWCPDLPQVPLPLYLFVYIICNGIAFPFLTNAIGTLFSQILGPKHQGTMQGVYAFFGSLARILAPLMCTTLFDVSGYTWISVIILSENYPNAN
;
A
#
# COMPACT_ATOMS: atom_id res chain seq x y z
N MET A 1 7.61 2.70 9.33
CA MET A 1 6.20 2.40 9.63
C MET A 1 6.01 0.89 9.82
N SER A 2 6.31 0.07 8.81
CA SER A 2 6.19 -1.39 8.86
C SER A 2 6.88 -2.07 10.06
N ILE A 3 8.02 -1.54 10.53
CA ILE A 3 8.73 -2.04 11.73
C ILE A 3 7.84 -2.04 12.99
N PHE A 4 7.01 -1.01 13.20
CA PHE A 4 6.20 -0.89 14.41
C PHE A 4 4.84 -1.58 14.31
N PHE A 5 4.29 -1.76 13.10
CA PHE A 5 2.93 -2.28 12.93
C PHE A 5 2.74 -3.65 13.59
N THR A 6 3.75 -4.51 13.49
CA THR A 6 3.71 -5.88 14.03
C THR A 6 3.96 -5.93 15.55
N SER A 7 4.67 -4.96 16.12
CA SER A 7 5.02 -4.93 17.55
C SER A 7 4.13 -4.01 18.39
N MET A 8 3.33 -3.15 17.76
CA MET A 8 2.51 -2.14 18.44
C MET A 8 1.34 -2.73 19.22
N TRP A 9 0.67 -3.76 18.71
CA TRP A 9 -0.42 -4.43 19.44
C TRP A 9 0.07 -5.17 20.70
N PRO A 10 1.12 -6.03 20.64
CA PRO A 10 1.73 -6.60 21.84
C PRO A 10 2.18 -5.55 22.86
N TYR A 11 2.78 -4.45 22.40
CA TYR A 11 3.22 -3.37 23.28
C TYR A 11 2.04 -2.64 23.95
N LEU A 12 0.95 -2.41 23.22
CA LEU A 12 -0.26 -1.80 23.78
C LEU A 12 -0.87 -2.68 24.89
N LEU A 13 -0.89 -4.01 24.70
CA LEU A 13 -1.38 -4.96 25.71
C LEU A 13 -0.46 -5.05 26.94
N GLN A 14 0.83 -4.79 26.79
CA GLN A 14 1.74 -4.67 27.95
C GLN A 14 1.45 -3.41 28.78
N LEU A 15 1.08 -2.30 28.13
CA LEU A 15 0.74 -1.05 28.82
C LEU A 15 -0.65 -1.07 29.44
N ASP A 16 -1.64 -1.58 28.70
CA ASP A 16 -3.02 -1.74 29.15
C ASP A 16 -3.57 -3.11 28.69
N PRO A 17 -3.62 -4.10 29.59
CA PRO A 17 -4.18 -5.41 29.29
C PRO A 17 -5.66 -5.39 28.89
N ASN A 18 -6.40 -4.31 29.19
CA ASN A 18 -7.81 -4.14 28.82
C ASN A 18 -8.00 -3.35 27.51
N ALA A 19 -6.91 -3.06 26.78
CA ALA A 19 -6.97 -2.32 25.53
C ALA A 19 -7.85 -3.05 24.50
N LYS A 20 -8.78 -2.31 23.89
CA LYS A 20 -9.69 -2.84 22.88
C LYS A 20 -9.07 -2.77 21.49
N LEU A 21 -9.35 -3.77 20.65
CA LEU A 21 -8.94 -3.79 19.24
C LEU A 21 -9.45 -2.55 18.48
N SER A 22 -10.63 -2.03 18.86
CA SER A 22 -11.18 -0.78 18.31
C SER A 22 -10.30 0.45 18.58
N PHE A 23 -9.67 0.52 19.76
CA PHE A 23 -8.74 1.61 20.09
C PHE A 23 -7.46 1.50 19.25
N PHE A 24 -6.91 0.30 19.11
CA PHE A 24 -5.77 0.06 18.22
C PHE A 24 -6.08 0.42 16.76
N GLY A 25 -7.26 0.06 16.27
CA GLY A 25 -7.74 0.47 14.94
C GLY A 25 -7.79 1.99 14.75
N ILE A 26 -8.25 2.75 15.75
CA ILE A 26 -8.25 4.23 15.73
C ILE A 26 -6.81 4.77 15.67
N VAL A 27 -5.89 4.18 16.43
CA VAL A 27 -4.47 4.57 16.41
C VAL A 27 -3.87 4.36 15.01
N LEU A 28 -4.13 3.21 14.38
CA LEU A 28 -3.68 2.95 13.01
C LEU A 28 -4.33 3.90 11.99
N ALA A 29 -5.63 4.21 12.15
CA ALA A 29 -6.34 5.12 11.27
C ALA A 29 -5.83 6.58 11.38
N SER A 30 -5.39 7.00 12.57
CA SER A 30 -4.86 8.36 12.81
C SER A 30 -3.68 8.70 11.90
N PHE A 31 -2.85 7.71 11.58
CA PHE A 31 -1.74 7.88 10.63
C PHE A 31 -2.25 8.25 9.23
N SER A 32 -3.24 7.52 8.73
CA SER A 32 -3.82 7.76 7.41
C SER A 32 -4.54 9.11 7.36
N VAL A 33 -5.18 9.54 8.46
CA VAL A 33 -5.77 10.88 8.59
C VAL A 33 -4.70 11.96 8.52
N GLY A 34 -3.61 11.79 9.26
CA GLY A 34 -2.46 12.69 9.20
C GLY A 34 -1.96 12.82 7.77
N GLN A 35 -1.73 11.69 7.08
CA GLN A 35 -1.25 11.67 5.71
C GLN A 35 -2.23 12.32 4.72
N ALA A 36 -3.54 12.11 4.91
CA ALA A 36 -4.56 12.76 4.10
C ALA A 36 -4.44 14.28 4.21
N ILE A 37 -4.36 14.83 5.42
CA ILE A 37 -4.27 16.29 5.62
C ILE A 37 -2.90 16.84 5.20
N GLY A 38 -1.82 16.14 5.55
CA GLY A 38 -0.45 16.59 5.32
C GLY A 38 -0.06 16.59 3.84
N SER A 39 -0.61 15.69 3.01
CA SER A 39 -0.20 15.57 1.61
C SER A 39 -0.56 16.79 0.74
N PRO A 40 -1.80 17.31 0.76
CA PRO A 40 -2.12 18.55 0.07
C PRO A 40 -1.32 19.75 0.60
N ILE A 41 -1.09 19.84 1.92
CA ILE A 41 -0.38 20.96 2.54
C ILE A 41 1.09 21.00 2.11
N ILE A 42 1.79 19.88 2.23
CA ILE A 42 3.20 19.77 1.81
C ILE A 42 3.33 19.89 0.29
N GLY A 43 2.39 19.30 -0.47
CA GLY A 43 2.33 19.45 -1.91
C GLY A 43 2.18 20.91 -2.35
N TYR A 44 1.24 21.63 -1.75
CA TYR A 44 1.03 23.06 -2.01
C TYR A 44 2.23 23.91 -1.58
N TRP A 45 2.83 23.62 -0.42
CA TRP A 45 4.00 24.34 0.04
C TRP A 45 5.22 24.12 -0.86
N SER A 46 5.48 22.90 -1.31
CA SER A 46 6.59 22.62 -2.23
C SER A 46 6.37 23.28 -3.61
N GLU A 47 5.14 23.33 -4.11
CA GLU A 47 4.81 24.05 -5.34
C GLU A 47 4.94 25.58 -5.18
N LYS A 48 4.41 26.15 -4.10
CA LYS A 48 4.47 27.59 -3.85
C LYS A 48 5.88 28.10 -3.60
N SER A 49 6.68 27.33 -2.87
CA SER A 49 8.09 27.68 -2.58
C SER A 49 9.03 27.32 -3.73
N ARG A 50 8.60 26.45 -4.65
CA ARG A 50 9.41 25.82 -5.71
C ARG A 50 10.68 25.16 -5.18
N LYS A 51 10.65 24.74 -3.92
CA LYS A 51 11.75 24.09 -3.21
C LYS A 51 11.20 22.86 -2.52
N PHE A 52 11.96 21.77 -2.55
CA PHE A 52 11.54 20.49 -1.98
C PHE A 52 12.29 20.16 -0.70
N LYS A 53 13.51 20.67 -0.48
CA LYS A 53 14.32 20.39 0.71
C LYS A 53 13.59 20.68 2.01
N LEU A 54 13.10 21.91 2.18
CA LEU A 54 12.50 22.36 3.43
C LEU A 54 11.13 21.68 3.69
N PRO A 55 10.20 21.57 2.72
CA PRO A 55 8.95 20.82 2.92
C PRO A 55 9.16 19.34 3.26
N ILE A 56 10.12 18.67 2.61
CA ILE A 56 10.42 17.26 2.88
C ILE A 56 11.08 17.10 4.26
N ALA A 57 12.07 17.93 4.59
CA ALA A 57 12.78 17.85 5.88
C ALA A 57 11.82 18.11 7.05
N THR A 58 10.98 19.13 6.95
CA THR A 58 9.98 19.43 7.99
C THR A 58 8.96 18.32 8.13
N GLY A 59 8.47 17.75 7.02
CA GLY A 59 7.55 16.63 7.13
C GLY A 59 8.21 15.35 7.65
N ILE A 60 9.53 15.15 7.52
CA ILE A 60 10.24 14.04 8.19
C ILE A 60 10.35 14.32 9.70
N LEU A 61 10.67 15.56 10.08
CA LEU A 61 10.87 15.96 11.49
C LEU A 61 9.57 16.00 12.30
N ILE A 62 8.48 16.48 11.71
CA ILE A 62 7.14 16.47 12.33
C ILE A 62 6.67 15.03 12.58
N GLY A 63 7.20 14.07 11.81
CA GLY A 63 6.97 12.65 12.03
C GLY A 63 5.68 12.15 11.39
N PHE A 64 5.15 11.05 11.95
CA PHE A 64 4.10 10.21 11.36
C PHE A 64 2.90 11.02 10.83
N GLY A 65 2.55 10.78 9.57
CA GLY A 65 1.41 11.42 8.91
C GLY A 65 1.74 12.69 8.12
N CYS A 66 2.98 13.18 8.07
CA CYS A 66 3.31 14.26 7.13
C CYS A 66 3.41 13.71 5.69
N GLY A 67 2.67 14.31 4.76
CA GLY A 67 2.50 13.84 3.39
C GLY A 67 3.72 13.97 2.47
N ASN A 68 4.93 13.65 2.95
CA ASN A 68 6.21 13.71 2.23
C ASN A 68 6.19 12.96 0.89
N LEU A 69 5.40 11.89 0.81
CA LEU A 69 5.25 11.12 -0.44
C LEU A 69 4.74 11.99 -1.59
N SER A 70 3.92 13.01 -1.32
CA SER A 70 3.45 13.96 -2.32
C SER A 70 4.58 14.85 -2.86
N ALA A 71 5.37 15.46 -1.96
CA ALA A 71 6.52 16.28 -2.34
C ALA A 71 7.61 15.46 -3.03
N LEU A 72 7.88 14.23 -2.58
CA LEU A 72 8.84 13.33 -3.24
C LEU A 72 8.39 12.96 -4.65
N ARG A 73 7.11 12.67 -4.87
CA ARG A 73 6.57 12.40 -6.21
C ARG A 73 6.64 13.63 -7.11
N ALA A 74 6.31 14.80 -6.58
CA ALA A 74 6.42 16.06 -7.29
C ALA A 74 7.88 16.40 -7.64
N TYR A 75 8.83 16.12 -6.73
CA TYR A 75 10.26 16.27 -6.97
C TYR A 75 10.74 15.32 -8.07
N VAL A 76 10.39 14.04 -8.01
CA VAL A 76 10.71 13.05 -9.04
C VAL A 76 10.17 13.49 -10.40
N SER A 77 8.93 14.02 -10.45
CA SER A 77 8.36 14.58 -11.66
C SER A 77 9.11 15.83 -12.16
N ALA A 78 9.58 16.68 -11.25
CA ALA A 78 10.28 17.91 -11.59
C ALA A 78 11.71 17.66 -12.09
N CYS A 79 12.38 16.63 -11.58
CA CYS A 79 13.73 16.24 -11.99
C CYS A 79 13.76 15.28 -13.19
N SER A 80 12.60 14.78 -13.67
CA SER A 80 12.54 13.83 -14.79
C SER A 80 11.86 14.41 -16.04
N THR A 81 12.50 14.16 -17.18
CA THR A 81 11.94 14.43 -18.51
C THR A 81 10.78 13.49 -18.81
N GLU A 82 9.92 13.80 -19.77
CA GLU A 82 8.80 12.91 -20.13
C GLU A 82 9.22 11.52 -20.59
N GLN A 83 10.42 11.40 -21.19
CA GLN A 83 10.99 10.14 -21.67
C GLN A 83 11.48 9.28 -20.49
N ASP A 84 12.18 9.89 -19.53
CA ASP A 84 12.75 9.17 -18.37
C ASP A 84 11.78 9.02 -17.20
N ARG A 85 10.63 9.70 -17.26
CA ARG A 85 9.62 9.76 -16.18
C ARG A 85 9.20 8.39 -15.69
N ASN A 86 8.95 7.45 -16.61
CA ASN A 86 8.57 6.09 -16.26
C ASN A 86 9.66 5.40 -15.43
N LYS A 87 10.94 5.57 -15.81
CA LYS A 87 12.07 4.98 -15.11
C LYS A 87 12.24 5.55 -13.71
N ALA A 88 12.14 6.88 -13.57
CA ALA A 88 12.25 7.55 -12.28
C ALA A 88 11.11 7.14 -11.32
N ILE A 89 9.87 7.06 -11.83
CA ILE A 89 8.71 6.63 -11.05
C ILE A 89 8.79 5.14 -10.69
N SER A 90 9.25 4.28 -11.61
CA SER A 90 9.46 2.85 -11.35
C SER A 90 10.43 2.62 -10.21
N TYR A 91 11.59 3.28 -10.20
CA TYR A 91 12.54 3.16 -9.09
C TYR A 91 12.02 3.77 -7.79
N SER A 92 11.21 4.83 -7.86
CA SER A 92 10.60 5.45 -6.69
C SER A 92 9.57 4.53 -6.01
N PHE A 93 8.72 3.84 -6.79
CA PHE A 93 7.79 2.86 -6.24
C PHE A 93 8.49 1.55 -5.84
N GLY A 94 9.54 1.16 -6.56
CA GLY A 94 10.41 0.04 -6.18
C GLY A 94 11.07 0.26 -4.82
N SER A 95 11.63 1.44 -4.57
CA SER A 95 12.24 1.78 -3.27
C SER A 95 11.22 1.83 -2.13
N PHE A 96 10.01 2.36 -2.39
CA PHE A 96 8.90 2.31 -1.43
C PHE A 96 8.55 0.87 -1.06
N SER A 97 8.42 -0.02 -2.05
CA SER A 97 8.08 -1.44 -1.84
C SER A 97 9.19 -2.20 -1.10
N SER A 98 10.45 -1.94 -1.43
CA SER A 98 11.61 -2.49 -0.69
C SER A 98 11.65 -2.04 0.77
N GLY A 99 11.24 -0.79 1.05
CA GLY A 99 11.13 -0.27 2.41
C GLY A 99 10.02 -0.94 3.23
N MET A 100 8.94 -1.37 2.57
CA MET A 100 7.90 -2.18 3.23
C MET A 100 8.43 -3.57 3.58
N LEU A 101 9.14 -4.23 2.65
CA LEU A 101 9.74 -5.54 2.84
C LEU A 101 10.78 -5.56 3.97
N SER A 102 11.65 -4.56 4.05
CA SER A 102 12.72 -4.52 5.05
C SER A 102 12.22 -4.30 6.47
N GLY A 103 11.04 -3.71 6.66
CA GLY A 103 10.54 -3.38 7.99
C GLY A 103 10.29 -4.59 8.90
N PRO A 104 9.42 -5.53 8.52
CA PRO A 104 9.16 -6.72 9.32
C PRO A 104 10.43 -7.55 9.56
N ILE A 105 11.30 -7.65 8.54
CA ILE A 105 12.59 -8.36 8.64
C ILE A 105 13.48 -7.73 9.72
N LEU A 106 13.64 -6.40 9.69
CA LEU A 106 14.40 -5.68 10.72
C LEU A 106 13.78 -5.83 12.11
N GLN A 107 12.44 -5.78 12.21
CA GLN A 107 11.75 -5.97 13.48
C GLN A 107 11.99 -7.37 14.05
N SER A 108 11.94 -8.42 13.23
CA SER A 108 12.24 -9.79 13.67
C SER A 108 13.68 -9.93 14.16
N ILE A 109 14.65 -9.31 13.48
CA ILE A 109 16.06 -9.29 13.91
C ILE A 109 16.20 -8.61 15.28
N PHE A 110 15.55 -7.47 15.48
CA PHE A 110 15.59 -6.77 16.77
C PHE A 110 14.94 -7.59 17.89
N ALA A 111 13.80 -8.23 17.61
CA ALA A 111 13.11 -9.09 18.57
C ALA A 111 13.99 -10.28 19.01
N MET A 112 14.68 -10.95 18.08
CA MET A 112 15.57 -12.07 18.41
C MET A 112 16.81 -11.60 19.18
N THR A 113 17.35 -10.43 18.85
CA THR A 113 18.63 -9.96 19.42
C THR A 113 18.47 -9.36 20.82
N PHE A 114 17.37 -8.66 21.07
CA PHE A 114 17.15 -7.87 22.29
C PHE A 114 15.97 -8.40 23.13
N GLY A 115 15.35 -9.52 22.76
CA GLY A 115 14.16 -10.05 23.42
C GLY A 115 14.41 -10.87 24.69
N GLU A 116 15.59 -11.49 24.86
CA GLU A 116 15.85 -12.37 26.02
C GLU A 116 16.90 -11.81 27.00
N HIS A 117 17.83 -10.95 26.57
CA HIS A 117 18.87 -10.42 27.44
C HIS A 117 19.33 -9.03 27.00
N THR A 118 19.06 -7.99 27.80
CA THR A 118 19.86 -6.77 27.70
C THR A 118 20.37 -6.29 29.06
N TYR A 119 21.70 -6.16 29.13
CA TYR A 119 22.48 -5.64 30.26
C TYR A 119 22.34 -4.11 30.45
N LEU A 120 21.64 -3.43 29.54
CA LEU A 120 21.31 -2.00 29.58
C LEU A 120 19.79 -1.82 29.58
N LYS A 121 19.20 -1.41 30.71
CA LYS A 121 17.74 -1.21 30.89
C LYS A 121 17.06 -0.27 29.88
N LEU A 122 17.82 0.45 29.05
CA LEU A 122 17.28 1.38 28.04
C LEU A 122 17.05 0.75 26.66
N LEU A 123 17.70 -0.39 26.35
CA LEU A 123 17.67 -1.04 25.04
C LEU A 123 16.92 -2.37 25.14
N ASP A 124 15.61 -2.30 25.03
CA ASP A 124 14.73 -3.47 24.95
C ASP A 124 14.27 -3.66 23.49
N ALA A 125 13.63 -4.80 23.20
CA ALA A 125 13.09 -5.16 21.89
C ALA A 125 12.07 -4.14 21.33
N TYR A 126 11.49 -3.30 22.19
CA TYR A 126 10.54 -2.24 21.82
C TYR A 126 11.20 -0.87 21.65
N THR A 127 12.21 -0.54 22.45
CA THR A 127 12.88 0.78 22.42
C THR A 127 13.97 0.84 21.35
N THR A 128 14.64 -0.29 21.08
CA THR A 128 15.71 -0.38 20.07
C THR A 128 15.23 -0.03 18.65
N PRO A 129 14.09 -0.56 18.15
CA PRO A 129 13.52 -0.14 16.87
C PRO A 129 13.24 1.37 16.80
N ALA A 130 12.83 1.98 17.91
CA ALA A 130 12.54 3.41 17.98
C ALA A 130 13.80 4.28 17.86
N PHE A 131 14.88 3.93 18.56
CA PHE A 131 16.16 4.63 18.42
C PHE A 131 16.74 4.45 17.01
N PHE A 132 16.63 3.26 16.42
CA PHE A 132 17.07 2.99 15.06
C PHE A 132 16.30 3.84 14.03
N LEU A 133 14.97 3.92 14.15
CA LEU A 133 14.17 4.75 13.26
C LEU A 133 14.43 6.24 13.44
N SER A 134 14.60 6.70 14.69
CA SER A 134 14.95 8.09 14.96
C SER A 134 16.31 8.49 14.37
N SER A 135 17.30 7.60 14.42
CA SER A 135 18.61 7.85 13.80
C SER A 135 18.52 7.81 12.29
N ALA A 136 17.78 6.85 11.72
CA ALA A 136 17.53 6.76 10.28
C ALA A 136 16.83 8.01 9.73
N PHE A 137 15.84 8.56 10.44
CA PHE A 137 15.18 9.81 10.05
C PHE A 137 16.13 11.01 10.11
N SER A 138 16.93 11.13 11.18
CA SER A 138 17.95 12.19 11.27
C SER A 138 18.98 12.11 10.14
N ILE A 139 19.46 10.92 9.81
CA ILE A 139 20.37 10.69 8.68
C ILE A 139 19.67 11.08 7.37
N THR A 140 18.41 10.68 7.18
CA THR A 140 17.64 11.01 5.97
C THR A 140 17.49 12.53 5.80
N VAL A 141 17.21 13.27 6.89
CA VAL A 141 17.14 14.74 6.85
C VAL A 141 18.49 15.33 6.41
N ILE A 142 19.60 14.85 6.98
CA ILE A 142 20.94 15.29 6.59
C ILE A 142 21.18 15.01 5.09
N LEU A 143 20.86 13.80 4.62
CA LEU A 143 21.01 13.43 3.21
C LEU A 143 20.16 14.32 2.29
N VAL A 144 18.94 14.68 2.68
CA VAL A 144 18.09 15.60 1.91
C VAL A 144 18.78 16.96 1.73
N PHE A 145 19.36 17.52 2.78
CA PHE A 145 20.03 18.83 2.67
C PHE A 145 21.28 18.80 1.79
N TYR A 146 22.05 17.71 1.81
CA TYR A 146 23.29 17.57 1.05
C TYR A 146 23.09 17.13 -0.41
N PHE A 147 22.16 16.21 -0.68
CA PHE A 147 22.04 15.56 -1.98
C PHE A 147 20.88 16.06 -2.86
N PHE A 148 19.84 16.65 -2.28
CA PHE A 148 18.76 17.19 -3.13
C PHE A 148 19.27 18.45 -3.81
N ASP A 149 18.88 18.64 -5.07
CA ASP A 149 19.13 19.88 -5.80
C ASP A 149 17.78 20.56 -6.02
N ASP A 150 17.63 21.77 -5.49
CA ASP A 150 16.41 22.58 -5.62
C ASP A 150 16.58 23.67 -6.70
N ASP A 151 17.76 23.78 -7.31
CA ASP A 151 18.09 24.87 -8.22
C ASP A 151 18.03 24.44 -9.70
N SER A 152 18.06 23.13 -9.99
CA SER A 152 17.97 22.59 -11.35
C SER A 152 16.88 21.52 -11.53
N PHE A 153 15.82 21.86 -12.28
CA PHE A 153 14.71 20.95 -12.59
C PHE A 153 14.66 20.64 -14.09
N ALA A 154 15.01 19.41 -14.48
CA ALA A 154 15.04 19.00 -15.89
C ALA A 154 13.65 18.82 -16.53
N GLY A 155 12.61 18.59 -15.71
CA GLY A 155 11.24 18.32 -16.14
C GLY A 155 10.28 19.51 -16.02
N VAL A 156 10.76 20.67 -15.57
CA VAL A 156 9.96 21.89 -15.39
C VAL A 156 10.51 22.99 -16.29
N ILE A 157 9.62 23.70 -16.99
CA ILE A 157 10.01 24.83 -17.83
C ILE A 157 10.34 26.03 -16.94
N SER A 158 11.46 26.71 -17.23
CA SER A 158 11.92 27.87 -16.47
C SER A 158 10.96 29.07 -16.63
N GLU A 159 10.85 29.97 -15.65
CA GLU A 159 9.98 31.16 -15.75
C GLU A 159 10.31 32.04 -16.98
N THR A 160 11.59 32.09 -17.34
CA THR A 160 12.09 32.79 -18.54
C THR A 160 11.54 32.23 -19.85
N ASP A 161 11.12 30.96 -19.84
CA ASP A 161 10.50 30.27 -20.96
C ASP A 161 8.97 30.16 -20.82
N GLU A 162 8.42 30.10 -19.60
CA GLU A 162 6.96 30.13 -19.34
C GLU A 162 6.32 31.44 -19.85
N SER A 163 7.00 32.57 -19.70
CA SER A 163 6.52 33.86 -20.26
C SER A 163 6.47 33.88 -21.79
N LYS A 164 7.13 32.93 -22.46
CA LYS A 164 7.14 32.77 -23.92
C LYS A 164 6.22 31.65 -24.41
N VAL A 165 5.79 30.75 -23.54
CA VAL A 165 5.01 29.56 -23.88
C VAL A 165 3.80 29.47 -22.96
N GLU A 166 2.62 29.82 -23.46
CA GLU A 166 1.36 29.55 -22.75
C GLU A 166 1.18 28.03 -22.63
N LEU A 167 1.40 27.50 -21.42
CA LEU A 167 1.19 26.09 -21.16
C LEU A 167 -0.33 25.78 -21.15
N PRO A 168 -0.80 24.83 -21.97
CA PRO A 168 -2.20 24.45 -21.94
C PRO A 168 -2.57 23.91 -20.56
N GLN A 169 -3.79 24.20 -20.11
CA GLN A 169 -4.30 23.54 -18.92
C GLN A 169 -4.37 22.04 -19.17
N PHE A 170 -4.01 21.24 -18.15
CA PHE A 170 -4.10 19.80 -18.25
C PHE A 170 -5.56 19.37 -18.38
N ASP A 171 -5.78 18.27 -19.08
CA ASP A 171 -7.11 17.69 -19.21
C ASP A 171 -7.60 17.15 -17.87
N LYS A 172 -8.69 17.72 -17.36
CA LYS A 172 -9.25 17.41 -16.03
C LYS A 172 -9.80 15.99 -15.94
N LEU A 173 -10.41 15.49 -17.03
CA LEU A 173 -11.00 14.15 -17.07
C LEU A 173 -9.97 13.02 -16.87
N PRO A 174 -8.90 12.92 -17.67
CA PRO A 174 -7.90 11.87 -17.47
C PRO A 174 -7.14 12.02 -16.15
N ALA A 175 -6.91 13.25 -15.66
CA ALA A 175 -6.34 13.47 -14.32
C ALA A 175 -7.25 12.92 -13.21
N PHE A 176 -8.56 13.16 -13.30
CA PHE A 176 -9.55 12.60 -12.38
C PHE A 176 -9.58 11.08 -12.43
N LEU A 177 -9.56 10.48 -13.64
CA LEU A 177 -9.52 9.02 -13.79
C LEU A 177 -8.28 8.40 -13.16
N CYS A 178 -7.11 9.03 -13.27
CA CYS A 178 -5.90 8.56 -12.60
C CYS A 178 -6.04 8.61 -11.07
N ILE A 179 -6.60 9.69 -10.51
CA ILE A 179 -6.85 9.82 -9.07
C ILE A 179 -7.85 8.75 -8.61
N PHE A 180 -8.91 8.52 -9.37
CA PHE A 180 -9.91 7.51 -9.07
C PHE A 180 -9.32 6.09 -9.10
N LEU A 181 -8.56 5.75 -10.14
CA LEU A 181 -7.87 4.45 -10.21
C LEU A 181 -6.88 4.26 -9.06
N TRP A 182 -6.17 5.31 -8.67
CA TRP A 182 -5.29 5.26 -7.49
C TRP A 182 -6.05 5.02 -6.20
N PHE A 183 -7.21 5.67 -6.01
CA PHE A 183 -8.10 5.40 -4.89
C PHE A 183 -8.53 3.92 -4.85
N ILE A 184 -8.97 3.36 -5.98
CA ILE A 184 -9.38 1.95 -6.08
C ILE A 184 -8.22 0.99 -5.77
N ILE A 185 -7.02 1.24 -6.30
CA ILE A 185 -5.84 0.40 -6.03
C ILE A 185 -5.46 0.44 -4.55
N GLN A 186 -5.55 1.60 -3.91
CA GLN A 186 -5.28 1.71 -2.47
C GLN A 186 -6.35 1.01 -1.63
N LEU A 187 -7.61 1.01 -2.07
CA LEU A 187 -8.68 0.26 -1.41
C LEU A 187 -8.39 -1.25 -1.48
N VAL A 188 -8.11 -1.78 -2.67
CA VAL A 188 -7.74 -3.19 -2.89
C VAL A 188 -6.52 -3.59 -2.07
N PHE A 189 -5.48 -2.74 -2.03
CA PHE A 189 -4.28 -2.99 -1.25
C PHE A 189 -4.58 -3.15 0.24
N VAL A 190 -5.35 -2.23 0.83
CA VAL A 190 -5.67 -2.28 2.26
C VAL A 190 -6.64 -3.41 2.60
N GLU A 191 -7.57 -3.71 1.71
CA GLU A 191 -8.43 -4.88 1.83
C GLU A 191 -7.60 -6.16 1.90
N GLN A 192 -6.65 -6.34 0.99
CA GLN A 192 -5.76 -7.50 0.97
C GLN A 192 -4.90 -7.59 2.23
N GLU A 193 -4.31 -6.47 2.67
CA GLU A 193 -3.51 -6.39 3.90
C GLU A 193 -4.33 -6.79 5.14
N SER A 194 -5.58 -6.32 5.23
CA SER A 194 -6.43 -6.50 6.42
C SER A 194 -7.15 -7.85 6.46
N LEU A 195 -7.67 -8.33 5.31
CA LEU A 195 -8.50 -9.53 5.25
C LEU A 195 -7.69 -10.82 5.03
N SER A 196 -6.47 -10.77 4.50
CA SER A 196 -5.67 -11.98 4.22
C SER A 196 -5.55 -12.91 5.43
N THR A 197 -5.26 -12.36 6.61
CA THR A 197 -5.13 -13.15 7.85
C THR A 197 -6.46 -13.80 8.23
N VAL A 198 -7.54 -13.01 8.31
CA VAL A 198 -8.88 -13.50 8.67
C VAL A 198 -9.36 -14.56 7.67
N LEU A 199 -9.14 -14.32 6.39
CA LEU A 199 -9.50 -15.23 5.32
C LEU A 199 -8.77 -16.57 5.46
N THR A 200 -7.47 -16.56 5.70
CA THR A 200 -6.70 -17.82 5.80
C THR A 200 -7.02 -18.63 7.05
N ILE A 201 -7.39 -17.98 8.16
CA ILE A 201 -7.91 -18.67 9.34
C ILE A 201 -9.22 -19.37 9.00
N ALA A 202 -10.16 -18.64 8.37
CA ALA A 202 -11.46 -19.16 8.00
C ALA A 202 -11.39 -20.26 6.91
N MET A 203 -10.46 -20.14 5.96
CA MET A 203 -10.35 -21.04 4.81
C MET A 203 -9.46 -22.25 5.06
N TYR A 204 -8.47 -22.19 5.95
CA TYR A 204 -7.46 -23.25 6.08
C TYR A 204 -7.27 -23.76 7.51
N ASP A 205 -8.14 -23.35 8.44
CA ASP A 205 -8.09 -23.75 9.85
C ASP A 205 -6.73 -23.45 10.51
N TRP A 206 -6.07 -22.40 10.01
CA TRP A 206 -4.81 -21.93 10.57
C TRP A 206 -5.06 -21.23 11.90
N THR A 207 -4.26 -21.55 12.91
CA THR A 207 -4.25 -20.75 14.15
C THR A 207 -3.84 -19.30 13.84
N SER A 208 -4.26 -18.35 14.67
CA SER A 208 -3.96 -16.93 14.49
C SER A 208 -2.45 -16.69 14.36
N ASN A 209 -1.64 -17.42 15.13
CA ASN A 209 -0.18 -17.35 15.05
C ASN A 209 0.35 -17.90 13.71
N GLN A 210 -0.16 -19.05 13.25
CA GLN A 210 0.23 -19.60 11.95
C GLN A 210 -0.18 -18.69 10.80
N ALA A 211 -1.39 -18.13 10.84
CA ALA A 211 -1.90 -17.25 9.80
C ALA A 211 -1.08 -15.98 9.66
N ILE A 212 -0.69 -15.35 10.78
CA ILE A 212 0.19 -14.17 10.76
C ILE A 212 1.55 -14.51 10.13
N ILE A 213 2.17 -15.63 10.52
CA ILE A 213 3.50 -16.03 10.02
C ILE A 213 3.43 -16.41 8.53
N TYR A 214 2.46 -17.23 8.14
CA TYR A 214 2.33 -17.72 6.77
C TYR A 214 1.94 -16.61 5.79
N ASN A 215 1.00 -15.73 6.14
CA ASN A 215 0.72 -14.54 5.32
C ASN A 215 1.94 -13.61 5.25
N GLY A 216 2.73 -13.51 6.33
CA GLY A 216 4.01 -12.80 6.30
C GLY A 216 4.98 -13.34 5.24
N TYR A 217 5.12 -14.67 5.12
CA TYR A 217 5.94 -15.27 4.07
C TYR A 217 5.37 -15.05 2.66
N ILE A 218 4.06 -15.21 2.49
CA ILE A 218 3.37 -15.01 1.21
C ILE A 218 3.55 -13.57 0.73
N GLU A 219 3.36 -12.59 1.61
CA GLU A 219 3.53 -11.17 1.31
C GLU A 219 4.99 -10.83 0.99
N THR A 220 5.95 -11.43 1.71
CA THR A 220 7.39 -11.27 1.45
C THR A 220 7.76 -11.75 0.04
N LEU A 221 7.25 -12.91 -0.37
CA LEU A 221 7.47 -13.45 -1.72
C LEU A 221 6.84 -12.55 -2.80
N SER A 222 5.61 -12.08 -2.56
CA SER A 222 4.93 -11.13 -3.46
C SER A 222 5.70 -9.80 -3.59
N CYS A 223 6.21 -9.27 -2.47
CA CYS A 223 7.04 -8.07 -2.46
C CYS A 223 8.34 -8.24 -3.25
N PHE A 224 8.98 -9.42 -3.20
CA PHE A 224 10.18 -9.70 -3.98
C PHE A 224 9.90 -9.65 -5.50
N ILE A 225 8.77 -10.23 -5.92
CA ILE A 225 8.32 -10.16 -7.32
C ILE A 225 7.96 -8.72 -7.71
N THR A 226 7.31 -7.99 -6.80
CA THR A 226 6.94 -6.58 -6.98
C THR A 226 8.16 -5.70 -7.23
N VAL A 227 9.19 -5.79 -6.38
CA VAL A 227 10.44 -5.04 -6.52
C VAL A 227 11.15 -5.43 -7.82
N SER A 228 11.24 -6.72 -8.12
CA SER A 228 11.83 -7.22 -9.37
C SER A 228 11.10 -6.66 -10.60
N THR A 229 9.78 -6.61 -10.57
CA THR A 229 8.96 -6.07 -11.66
C THR A 229 9.15 -4.57 -11.82
N TYR A 230 9.25 -3.79 -10.73
CA TYR A 230 9.61 -2.36 -10.83
C TYR A 230 11.00 -2.15 -11.43
N VAL A 231 12.00 -2.96 -11.07
CA VAL A 231 13.34 -2.89 -11.66
C VAL A 231 13.27 -3.20 -13.16
N VAL A 232 12.49 -4.20 -13.58
CA VAL A 232 12.27 -4.53 -14.99
C VAL A 232 11.58 -3.38 -15.72
N LEU A 233 10.50 -2.81 -15.16
CA LEU A 233 9.77 -1.68 -15.74
C LEU A 233 10.64 -0.41 -15.86
N GLY A 234 11.56 -0.18 -14.93
CA GLY A 234 12.46 0.97 -14.96
C GLY A 234 13.68 0.78 -15.87
N SER A 235 14.17 -0.45 -16.02
CA SER A 235 15.47 -0.72 -16.66
C SER A 235 15.37 -1.32 -18.07
N THR A 236 14.19 -1.78 -18.49
CA THR A 236 13.99 -2.47 -19.77
C THR A 236 12.96 -1.77 -20.66
N ARG A 237 12.93 -2.17 -21.94
CA ARG A 237 11.95 -1.68 -22.95
C ARG A 237 10.49 -1.96 -22.59
N ILE A 238 10.22 -2.83 -21.62
CA ILE A 238 8.85 -3.11 -21.14
C ILE A 238 8.24 -1.84 -20.52
N GLY A 239 9.05 -0.97 -19.90
CA GLY A 239 8.59 0.32 -19.38
C GLY A 239 8.16 1.33 -20.45
N GLU A 240 8.62 1.14 -21.69
CA GLU A 240 8.28 2.02 -22.81
C GLU A 240 6.93 1.68 -23.45
N ILE A 241 6.39 0.48 -23.15
CA ILE A 241 5.06 0.04 -23.59
C ILE A 241 4.00 1.08 -23.23
N ASN A 242 2.94 1.15 -24.03
CA ASN A 242 1.83 2.07 -23.80
C ASN A 242 1.27 1.92 -22.38
N LYS A 243 1.22 3.03 -21.64
CA LYS A 243 0.85 3.06 -20.22
C LYS A 243 -0.60 2.60 -20.03
N ARG A 244 -1.48 2.90 -20.99
CA ARG A 244 -2.88 2.42 -20.97
C ARG A 244 -2.98 0.91 -21.09
N PHE A 245 -2.12 0.30 -21.90
CA PHE A 245 -2.05 -1.16 -22.01
C PHE A 245 -1.56 -1.79 -20.70
N ASN A 246 -0.53 -1.21 -20.05
CA ASN A 246 -0.07 -1.67 -18.74
C ASN A 246 -1.17 -1.59 -17.67
N ILE A 247 -1.99 -0.52 -17.68
CA ILE A 247 -3.16 -0.39 -16.81
C ILE A 247 -4.17 -1.53 -17.07
N LEU A 248 -4.50 -1.81 -18.34
CA LEU A 248 -5.43 -2.89 -18.68
C LEU A 248 -4.92 -4.26 -18.26
N VAL A 249 -3.62 -4.53 -18.45
CA VAL A 249 -2.98 -5.78 -18.00
C VAL A 249 -3.08 -5.91 -16.48
N GLY A 250 -2.73 -4.86 -15.73
CA GLY A 250 -2.81 -4.91 -14.27
C GLY A 250 -4.23 -5.01 -13.74
N LEU A 251 -5.21 -4.33 -14.34
CA LEU A 251 -6.63 -4.49 -14.00
C LEU A 251 -7.12 -5.91 -14.30
N GLY A 252 -6.72 -6.48 -15.44
CA GLY A 252 -7.05 -7.85 -15.80
C GLY A 252 -6.47 -8.87 -14.82
N LEU A 253 -5.23 -8.68 -14.38
CA LEU A 253 -4.60 -9.52 -13.35
C LEU A 253 -5.31 -9.41 -12.01
N PHE A 254 -5.67 -8.20 -11.54
CA PHE A 254 -6.47 -8.06 -10.32
C PHE A 254 -7.87 -8.67 -10.44
N ALA A 255 -8.54 -8.48 -11.58
CA ALA A 255 -9.82 -9.12 -11.82
C ALA A 255 -9.69 -10.65 -11.75
N SER A 256 -8.64 -11.22 -12.37
CA SER A 256 -8.36 -12.65 -12.28
C SER A 256 -8.06 -13.10 -10.85
N TYR A 257 -7.35 -12.27 -10.06
CA TYR A 257 -7.08 -12.53 -8.65
C TYR A 257 -8.38 -12.70 -7.87
N PHE A 258 -9.27 -11.71 -7.94
CA PHE A 258 -10.55 -11.76 -7.23
C PHE A 258 -11.44 -12.90 -7.73
N ILE A 259 -11.53 -13.11 -9.05
CA ILE A 259 -12.35 -14.18 -9.64
C ILE A 259 -11.89 -15.54 -9.13
N VAL A 260 -10.59 -15.83 -9.13
CA VAL A 260 -10.08 -17.13 -8.70
C VAL A 260 -10.27 -17.35 -7.20
N LEU A 261 -10.18 -16.28 -6.41
CA LEU A 261 -10.39 -16.32 -4.96
C LEU A 261 -11.85 -16.55 -4.55
N LEU A 262 -12.80 -16.37 -5.47
CA LEU A 262 -14.19 -16.68 -5.18
C LEU A 262 -14.34 -18.18 -4.91
N PRO A 263 -15.08 -18.58 -3.86
CA PRO A 263 -15.31 -19.98 -3.52
C PRO A 263 -16.30 -20.61 -4.51
N TRP A 264 -15.77 -21.04 -5.66
CA TRP A 264 -16.55 -21.65 -6.73
C TRP A 264 -17.06 -23.05 -6.35
N PRO A 265 -18.28 -23.45 -6.76
CA PRO A 265 -18.84 -24.78 -6.51
C PRO A 265 -18.00 -25.95 -7.03
N VAL A 266 -17.08 -25.67 -7.97
CA VAL A 266 -16.15 -26.67 -8.53
C VAL A 266 -15.06 -27.09 -7.53
N TYR A 267 -14.82 -26.27 -6.49
CA TYR A 267 -13.84 -26.59 -5.46
C TYR A 267 -14.40 -27.66 -4.53
N SER A 268 -13.61 -28.72 -4.31
CA SER A 268 -14.06 -29.91 -3.58
C SER A 268 -13.95 -29.80 -2.07
N GLY A 269 -13.17 -28.84 -1.56
CA GLY A 269 -12.98 -28.66 -0.12
C GLY A 269 -14.20 -28.03 0.54
N LYS A 270 -14.45 -28.37 1.80
CA LYS A 270 -15.52 -27.79 2.63
C LYS A 270 -14.89 -27.09 3.83
N LEU A 271 -15.53 -26.03 4.30
CA LEU A 271 -15.09 -25.32 5.48
C LEU A 271 -15.61 -26.00 6.74
N ASP A 272 -14.73 -26.15 7.74
CA ASP A 272 -15.08 -26.71 9.04
C ASP A 272 -15.67 -25.61 9.93
N TYR A 273 -17.00 -25.54 9.97
CA TYR A 273 -17.73 -24.60 10.82
C TYR A 273 -17.69 -25.05 12.29
N ASN A 274 -17.07 -24.25 13.16
CA ASN A 274 -17.03 -24.51 14.60
C ASN A 274 -17.18 -23.22 15.41
N PRO A 275 -18.39 -22.85 15.85
CA PRO A 275 -18.63 -21.62 16.60
C PRO A 275 -18.13 -21.67 18.05
N ASN A 276 -17.79 -22.86 18.56
CA ASN A 276 -17.38 -23.04 19.96
C ASN A 276 -15.88 -22.80 20.18
N VAL A 277 -15.13 -22.59 19.10
CA VAL A 277 -13.68 -22.41 19.14
C VAL A 277 -13.36 -20.96 18.81
N THR A 278 -12.37 -20.40 19.51
CA THR A 278 -11.96 -19.00 19.35
C THR A 278 -10.82 -18.80 18.36
N ASP A 279 -10.15 -19.87 17.92
CA ASP A 279 -9.00 -19.81 17.01
C ASP A 279 -8.84 -21.08 16.16
N GLY A 280 -8.39 -20.94 14.91
CA GLY A 280 -8.10 -22.09 14.04
C GLY A 280 -9.33 -22.81 13.48
N ALA A 281 -10.48 -22.14 13.39
CA ALA A 281 -11.66 -22.66 12.69
C ALA A 281 -12.53 -21.51 12.17
N CYS A 282 -13.40 -21.81 11.20
CA CYS A 282 -14.35 -20.86 10.67
C CYS A 282 -15.53 -20.70 11.64
N THR A 283 -15.67 -19.52 12.26
CA THR A 283 -16.72 -19.22 13.25
C THR A 283 -17.93 -18.49 12.68
N TYR A 284 -17.86 -18.09 11.41
CA TYR A 284 -18.89 -17.32 10.73
C TYR A 284 -20.11 -18.16 10.32
N SER A 285 -21.30 -17.56 10.33
CA SER A 285 -22.55 -18.26 9.97
C SER A 285 -22.57 -18.77 8.52
N TRP A 286 -21.80 -18.16 7.63
CA TRP A 286 -21.72 -18.51 6.21
C TRP A 286 -20.75 -19.65 5.89
N CYS A 287 -19.93 -20.11 6.85
CA CYS A 287 -18.92 -21.14 6.59
C CYS A 287 -19.49 -22.45 5.98
N PRO A 288 -20.64 -22.99 6.44
CA PRO A 288 -21.16 -24.26 5.92
C PRO A 288 -21.55 -24.23 4.44
N ASP A 289 -21.88 -23.05 3.91
CA ASP A 289 -22.46 -22.86 2.58
C ASP A 289 -21.40 -22.63 1.49
N LEU A 290 -20.13 -22.47 1.89
CA LEU A 290 -19.05 -22.07 0.98
C LEU A 290 -18.01 -23.19 0.81
N PRO A 291 -17.62 -23.51 -0.43
CA PRO A 291 -16.51 -24.41 -0.66
C PRO A 291 -15.17 -23.72 -0.34
N GLN A 292 -14.20 -24.52 0.09
CA GLN A 292 -12.85 -24.08 0.41
C GLN A 292 -12.05 -23.85 -0.88
N VAL A 293 -11.40 -22.69 -0.99
CA VAL A 293 -10.46 -22.40 -2.09
C VAL A 293 -9.20 -23.27 -1.93
N PRO A 294 -8.71 -23.96 -2.98
CA PRO A 294 -7.49 -24.76 -2.86
C PRO A 294 -6.27 -23.92 -2.47
N LEU A 295 -5.54 -24.32 -1.41
CA LEU A 295 -4.38 -23.59 -0.92
C LEU A 295 -3.31 -23.31 -2.00
N PRO A 296 -2.91 -24.26 -2.87
CA PRO A 296 -1.92 -23.98 -3.92
C PRO A 296 -2.38 -22.89 -4.89
N LEU A 297 -3.69 -22.81 -5.15
CA LEU A 297 -4.29 -21.82 -6.04
C LEU A 297 -4.27 -20.43 -5.40
N TYR A 298 -4.64 -20.34 -4.11
CA TYR A 298 -4.52 -19.11 -3.31
C TYR A 298 -3.08 -18.59 -3.30
N LEU A 299 -2.11 -19.46 -2.99
CA LEU A 299 -0.69 -19.09 -2.95
C LEU A 299 -0.20 -18.57 -4.30
N PHE A 300 -0.51 -19.29 -5.39
CA PHE A 300 -0.09 -18.89 -6.73
C PHE A 300 -0.67 -17.53 -7.13
N VAL A 301 -1.98 -17.37 -6.97
CA VAL A 301 -2.68 -16.15 -7.39
C VAL A 301 -2.29 -14.96 -6.53
N TYR A 302 -2.16 -15.15 -5.20
CA TYR A 302 -1.69 -14.08 -4.32
C TYR A 302 -0.27 -13.65 -4.65
N ILE A 303 0.68 -14.58 -4.79
CA ILE A 303 2.10 -14.23 -4.98
C ILE A 303 2.34 -13.65 -6.38
N ILE A 304 1.81 -14.31 -7.42
CA ILE A 304 2.09 -13.93 -8.81
C ILE A 304 1.23 -12.76 -9.26
N CYS A 305 -0.09 -12.82 -9.04
CA CYS A 305 -0.98 -11.79 -9.56
C CYS A 305 -0.77 -10.48 -8.80
N ASN A 306 -0.68 -10.47 -7.47
CA ASN A 306 -0.39 -9.23 -6.75
C ASN A 306 1.02 -8.72 -7.02
N GLY A 307 2.00 -9.63 -7.06
CA GLY A 307 3.39 -9.28 -7.34
C GLY A 307 3.61 -8.57 -8.67
N ILE A 308 2.78 -8.86 -9.69
CA ILE A 308 2.89 -8.25 -11.03
C ILE A 308 1.85 -7.14 -11.23
N ALA A 309 0.61 -7.31 -10.77
CA ALA A 309 -0.48 -6.37 -11.03
C ALA A 309 -0.23 -4.99 -10.40
N PHE A 310 0.28 -4.96 -9.15
CA PHE A 310 0.57 -3.69 -8.47
C PHE A 310 1.58 -2.84 -9.24
N PRO A 311 2.79 -3.34 -9.59
CA PRO A 311 3.76 -2.59 -10.38
C PRO A 311 3.21 -2.08 -11.72
N PHE A 312 2.47 -2.92 -12.45
CA PHE A 312 1.92 -2.53 -13.76
C PHE A 312 0.93 -1.38 -13.64
N LEU A 313 0.11 -1.36 -12.58
CA LEU A 313 -0.88 -0.32 -12.36
C LEU A 313 -0.28 0.95 -11.76
N THR A 314 0.39 0.85 -10.62
CA THR A 314 0.86 2.04 -9.87
C THR A 314 1.89 2.82 -10.66
N ASN A 315 2.80 2.14 -11.36
CA ASN A 315 3.80 2.78 -12.20
C ASN A 315 3.17 3.46 -13.41
N ALA A 316 2.25 2.77 -14.11
CA ALA A 316 1.59 3.33 -15.29
C ALA A 316 0.69 4.51 -14.93
N ILE A 317 -0.11 4.41 -13.87
CA ILE A 317 -0.99 5.50 -13.41
C ILE A 317 -0.16 6.68 -12.90
N GLY A 318 0.87 6.44 -12.08
CA GLY A 318 1.74 7.50 -11.58
C GLY A 318 2.46 8.24 -12.70
N THR A 319 2.98 7.50 -13.68
CA THR A 319 3.63 8.07 -14.87
C THR A 319 2.66 8.87 -15.72
N LEU A 320 1.50 8.28 -16.04
CA LEU A 320 0.49 8.92 -16.87
C LEU A 320 -0.06 10.18 -16.19
N PHE A 321 -0.33 10.13 -14.89
CA PHE A 321 -0.81 11.28 -14.12
C PHE A 321 0.19 12.43 -14.15
N SER A 322 1.48 12.16 -13.93
CA SER A 322 2.51 13.18 -14.03
C SER A 322 2.68 13.71 -15.45
N GLN A 323 2.57 12.87 -16.49
CA GLN A 323 2.59 13.32 -17.88
C GLN A 323 1.39 14.22 -18.23
N ILE A 324 0.18 13.87 -17.79
CA ILE A 324 -1.04 14.68 -18.00
C ILE A 324 -0.88 16.08 -17.41
N LEU A 325 -0.29 16.18 -16.22
CA LEU A 325 -0.09 17.47 -15.56
C LEU A 325 0.92 18.38 -16.28
N GLY A 326 1.77 17.83 -17.14
CA GLY A 326 2.71 18.58 -17.97
C GLY A 326 3.96 19.10 -17.23
N PRO A 327 4.85 19.82 -17.91
CA PRO A 327 6.16 20.23 -17.40
C PRO A 327 6.11 21.47 -16.49
N LYS A 328 5.28 21.43 -15.46
CA LYS A 328 5.13 22.48 -14.44
C LYS A 328 5.38 21.92 -13.04
N HIS A 329 5.47 22.77 -12.03
CA HIS A 329 5.45 22.28 -10.65
C HIS A 329 4.12 21.58 -10.36
N GLN A 330 4.19 20.31 -9.93
CA GLN A 330 3.01 19.45 -9.76
C GLN A 330 2.67 19.15 -8.30
N GLY A 331 3.26 19.89 -7.35
CA GLY A 331 3.19 19.61 -5.91
C GLY A 331 1.77 19.45 -5.38
N THR A 332 0.89 20.40 -5.66
CA THR A 332 -0.50 20.42 -5.20
C THR A 332 -1.28 19.24 -5.74
N MET A 333 -1.18 18.96 -7.05
CA MET A 333 -1.91 17.85 -7.67
C MET A 333 -1.40 16.48 -7.24
N GLN A 334 -0.08 16.33 -7.00
CA GLN A 334 0.49 15.13 -6.39
C GLN A 334 0.05 14.99 -4.91
N GLY A 335 -0.16 16.12 -4.22
CA GLY A 335 -0.77 16.18 -2.89
C GLY A 335 -2.21 15.69 -2.87
N VAL A 336 -3.04 16.14 -3.81
CA VAL A 336 -4.43 15.67 -3.99
C VAL A 336 -4.46 14.17 -4.34
N TYR A 337 -3.58 13.73 -5.24
CA TYR A 337 -3.44 12.32 -5.59
C TYR A 337 -3.10 11.46 -4.35
N ALA A 338 -2.15 11.91 -3.52
CA ALA A 338 -1.82 11.24 -2.27
C ALA A 338 -2.96 11.26 -1.24
N PHE A 339 -3.70 12.37 -1.13
CA PHE A 339 -4.88 12.49 -0.25
C PHE A 339 -5.91 11.40 -0.52
N PHE A 340 -6.30 11.20 -1.78
CA PHE A 340 -7.27 10.16 -2.12
C PHE A 340 -6.75 8.74 -1.82
N GLY A 341 -5.45 8.51 -1.98
CA GLY A 341 -4.84 7.25 -1.53
C GLY A 341 -4.99 7.03 -0.03
N SER A 342 -4.72 8.06 0.78
CA SER A 342 -4.89 7.99 2.24
C SER A 342 -6.36 7.88 2.66
N LEU A 343 -7.27 8.54 1.94
CA LEU A 343 -8.71 8.40 2.16
C LEU A 343 -9.18 6.97 1.95
N ALA A 344 -8.71 6.30 0.89
CA ALA A 344 -9.00 4.88 0.67
C ALA A 344 -8.55 4.01 1.86
N ARG A 345 -7.38 4.30 2.44
CA ARG A 345 -6.88 3.56 3.62
C ARG A 345 -7.70 3.76 4.89
N ILE A 346 -8.42 4.89 5.00
CA ILE A 346 -9.33 5.14 6.12
C ILE A 346 -10.64 4.39 5.90
N LEU A 347 -11.18 4.43 4.67
CA LEU A 347 -12.49 3.86 4.35
C LEU A 347 -12.47 2.34 4.19
N ALA A 348 -11.41 1.77 3.61
CA ALA A 348 -11.35 0.35 3.26
C ALA A 348 -11.55 -0.57 4.47
N PRO A 349 -10.84 -0.42 5.61
CA PRO A 349 -11.06 -1.30 6.76
C PRO A 349 -12.48 -1.21 7.32
N LEU A 350 -13.08 -0.02 7.34
CA LEU A 350 -14.44 0.19 7.85
C LEU A 350 -15.50 -0.50 6.97
N MET A 351 -15.35 -0.41 5.65
CA MET A 351 -16.27 -1.04 4.70
C MET A 351 -16.06 -2.56 4.64
N CYS A 352 -14.81 -3.01 4.53
CA CYS A 352 -14.50 -4.42 4.32
C CYS A 352 -14.80 -5.28 5.56
N THR A 353 -14.51 -4.80 6.77
CA THR A 353 -14.79 -5.58 8.01
C THR A 353 -16.28 -5.78 8.21
N THR A 354 -17.08 -4.73 8.05
CA THR A 354 -18.54 -4.81 8.19
C THR A 354 -19.18 -5.69 7.12
N LEU A 355 -18.70 -5.61 5.87
CA LEU A 355 -19.17 -6.48 4.78
C LEU A 355 -18.78 -7.95 5.01
N PHE A 356 -17.54 -8.19 5.44
CA PHE A 356 -17.03 -9.54 5.69
C PHE A 356 -17.74 -10.23 6.87
N ASP A 357 -18.06 -9.51 7.94
CA ASP A 357 -18.80 -10.07 9.07
C ASP A 357 -20.23 -10.47 8.69
N VAL A 358 -20.92 -9.65 7.90
CA VAL A 358 -22.32 -9.90 7.50
C VAL A 358 -22.43 -11.02 6.47
N SER A 359 -21.42 -11.16 5.60
CA SER A 359 -21.58 -11.98 4.40
C SER A 359 -20.35 -12.78 3.98
N GLY A 360 -19.17 -12.50 4.49
CA GLY A 360 -17.94 -13.06 3.92
C GLY A 360 -17.88 -12.79 2.41
N TYR A 361 -17.83 -13.85 1.61
CA TYR A 361 -17.94 -13.79 0.14
C TYR A 361 -19.34 -14.11 -0.40
N THR A 362 -20.31 -14.40 0.47
CA THR A 362 -21.64 -14.87 0.06
C THR A 362 -22.39 -13.87 -0.81
N TRP A 363 -22.26 -12.55 -0.69
CA TRP A 363 -22.98 -11.64 -1.61
C TRP A 363 -22.57 -11.84 -3.08
N ILE A 364 -21.29 -12.10 -3.34
CA ILE A 364 -20.80 -12.37 -4.70
C ILE A 364 -21.19 -13.78 -5.13
N SER A 365 -21.06 -14.76 -4.24
CA SER A 365 -21.45 -16.15 -4.51
C SER A 365 -22.96 -16.29 -4.72
N VAL A 366 -23.81 -15.58 -3.98
CA VAL A 366 -25.28 -15.63 -4.07
C VAL A 366 -25.77 -14.98 -5.35
N ILE A 367 -25.15 -13.89 -5.83
CA ILE A 367 -25.50 -13.32 -7.14
C ILE A 367 -25.17 -14.33 -8.26
N ILE A 368 -23.99 -14.95 -8.20
CA ILE A 368 -23.54 -15.96 -9.19
C ILE A 368 -24.32 -17.29 -9.09
N LEU A 369 -24.74 -17.69 -7.88
CA LEU A 369 -25.53 -18.89 -7.62
C LEU A 369 -27.02 -18.67 -7.92
N SER A 370 -27.55 -17.46 -7.73
CA SER A 370 -28.94 -17.10 -8.07
C SER A 370 -29.21 -17.15 -9.58
N GLU A 371 -28.19 -16.89 -10.41
CA GLU A 371 -28.29 -17.08 -11.86
C GLU A 371 -28.22 -18.56 -12.28
N ASN A 372 -27.64 -19.44 -11.45
CA ASN A 372 -27.49 -20.86 -11.76
C ASN A 372 -28.53 -21.78 -11.10
N TYR A 373 -29.35 -21.26 -10.17
CA TYR A 373 -30.49 -21.96 -9.59
C TYR A 373 -31.73 -21.05 -9.52
N PRO A 374 -32.58 -21.02 -10.57
CA PRO A 374 -33.81 -20.24 -10.55
C PRO A 374 -34.90 -20.81 -9.62
N ASN A 375 -34.67 -21.95 -8.95
CA ASN A 375 -35.69 -22.61 -8.13
C ASN A 375 -35.09 -23.15 -6.82
N ALA A 376 -35.03 -22.30 -5.80
CA ALA A 376 -35.05 -22.74 -4.41
C ALA A 376 -36.03 -21.82 -3.66
N ASN A 377 -37.32 -22.20 -3.73
CA ASN A 377 -38.36 -21.73 -2.82
C ASN A 377 -38.18 -22.35 -1.44
#